data_AF-A0A0S4QJI0-F1
#
_entry.id   AF-A0A0S4QJI0-F1
#
_cell.length_a   1.000
_cell.length_b   1.000
_cell.length_c   1.000
_cell.angle_alpha   90.00
_cell.angle_beta   90.00
_cell.angle_gamma   90.00
#
_symmetry.space_group_name_H-M   'P 1'
#
loop_
_entity.id
_entity.type
_entity.pdbx_description
1 polymer ?
#
loop_
_entity_poly.entity_id
_entity_poly.type
_entity_poly.pdbx_seq_one_letter_code
_entity_poly.pdbx_strand_id
1 'polypeptide(L)'
;MAAYQKRWGGLVLPPALQYDGGPKYLDPDSPESDSAGWWFEAGMQRTAVPYSFMISPSGEFGIQAGRWAPLHATVEGWVESLALAHHVSMCAKQVTRLVGDDVNGIELDGYEPVREVMGLADTWWRGSDSLVALYTGEAMSLEFPKGRIALIYSGLDEWGLRGGVEVGDG
;
A
#
# COMPACT_ATOMS: atom_id res chain seq x y z
N MET A 1 -13.04 15.07 -1.48
CA MET A 1 -12.03 16.04 -1.94
C MET A 1 -11.65 17.13 -0.91
N ALA A 2 -12.53 18.04 -0.47
CA ALA A 2 -12.11 19.16 0.38
C ALA A 2 -11.44 18.73 1.72
N ALA A 3 -11.99 17.72 2.39
CA ALA A 3 -11.38 17.13 3.60
C ALA A 3 -10.02 16.48 3.30
N TYR A 4 -9.88 15.85 2.14
CA TYR A 4 -8.62 15.29 1.65
C TYR A 4 -7.59 16.39 1.46
N GLN A 5 -7.92 17.46 0.71
CA GLN A 5 -6.99 18.57 0.48
C GLN A 5 -6.56 19.25 1.78
N LYS A 6 -7.48 19.42 2.73
CA LYS A 6 -7.16 20.00 4.04
C LYS A 6 -6.16 19.17 4.84
N ARG A 7 -6.25 17.83 4.74
CA ARG A 7 -5.43 16.92 5.55
C ARG A 7 -4.13 16.51 4.88
N TRP A 8 -4.17 16.30 3.56
CA TRP A 8 -3.11 15.67 2.79
C TRP A 8 -2.51 16.58 1.72
N GLY A 9 -3.19 17.67 1.36
CA GLY A 9 -2.78 18.57 0.29
C GLY A 9 -1.34 19.04 0.43
N GLY A 10 -0.53 18.78 -0.59
CA GLY A 10 0.89 19.13 -0.65
C GLY A 10 1.82 18.19 0.12
N LEU A 11 1.31 17.13 0.78
CA LEU A 11 2.16 16.18 1.49
C LEU A 11 3.02 15.40 0.50
N VAL A 12 4.34 15.49 0.65
CA VAL A 12 5.32 14.73 -0.13
C VAL A 12 5.59 13.41 0.57
N LEU A 13 5.30 12.30 -0.10
CA LEU A 13 5.56 10.95 0.40
C LEU A 13 6.98 10.50 0.01
N PRO A 14 7.60 9.55 0.72
CA PRO A 14 8.74 8.82 0.17
C PRO A 14 8.31 7.99 -1.05
N PRO A 15 9.23 7.66 -1.99
CA PRO A 15 8.91 6.75 -3.08
C PRO A 15 8.49 5.37 -2.55
N ALA A 16 7.36 4.87 -3.04
CA ALA A 16 6.95 3.51 -2.79
C ALA A 16 7.89 2.51 -3.47
N LEU A 17 8.14 1.35 -2.86
CA LEU A 17 8.94 0.28 -3.47
C LEU A 17 8.19 -0.44 -4.61
N GLN A 18 6.87 -0.33 -4.64
CA GLN A 18 5.99 -0.79 -5.72
C GLN A 18 5.23 0.38 -6.33
N TYR A 19 4.51 0.11 -7.43
CA TYR A 19 3.72 1.10 -8.16
C TYR A 19 4.53 2.28 -8.71
N ASP A 20 5.74 1.99 -9.20
CA ASP A 20 6.68 2.97 -9.75
C ASP A 20 6.89 4.23 -8.87
N GLY A 21 6.85 4.03 -7.56
CA GLY A 21 7.09 5.10 -6.57
C GLY A 21 5.83 5.82 -6.08
N GLY A 22 4.65 5.48 -6.59
CA GLY A 22 3.38 6.07 -6.15
C GLY A 22 3.21 7.55 -6.52
N PRO A 23 2.19 8.23 -5.94
CA PRO A 23 2.08 9.68 -6.03
C PRO A 23 3.32 10.37 -5.43
N LYS A 24 3.81 11.41 -6.10
CA LYS A 24 4.90 12.26 -5.62
C LYS A 24 4.46 13.11 -4.44
N TYR A 25 3.31 13.74 -4.58
CA TYR A 25 2.65 14.52 -3.54
C TYR A 25 1.14 14.31 -3.64
N LEU A 26 0.48 14.32 -2.48
CA LEU A 26 -0.98 14.20 -2.40
C LEU A 26 -1.61 15.57 -2.69
N ASP A 27 -2.27 15.70 -3.83
CA ASP A 27 -2.91 16.94 -4.29
C ASP A 27 -3.98 16.55 -5.32
N PRO A 28 -5.26 16.52 -4.93
CA PRO A 28 -6.30 15.95 -5.74
C PRO A 28 -6.59 16.83 -6.95
N ASP A 29 -6.84 16.20 -8.10
CA ASP A 29 -7.40 16.90 -9.25
C ASP A 29 -8.95 17.00 -9.14
N SER A 30 -9.55 17.61 -10.15
CA SER A 30 -10.98 17.80 -10.32
C SER A 30 -11.73 16.48 -10.14
N PRO A 31 -12.79 16.45 -9.33
CA PRO A 31 -13.49 15.22 -9.04
C PRO A 31 -14.35 14.80 -10.25
N GLU A 32 -14.39 13.51 -10.50
CA GLU A 32 -15.20 12.87 -11.52
C GLU A 32 -16.30 12.03 -10.85
N SER A 33 -17.47 11.89 -11.49
CA SER A 33 -18.56 11.10 -10.92
C SER A 33 -19.05 10.00 -11.84
N ASP A 34 -19.42 8.89 -11.23
CA ASP A 34 -20.12 7.78 -11.86
C ASP A 34 -21.32 7.36 -10.98
N SER A 35 -21.88 6.17 -11.26
CA SER A 35 -22.99 5.62 -10.46
C SER A 35 -22.61 5.26 -9.01
N ALA A 36 -21.32 5.11 -8.69
CA ALA A 36 -20.84 4.78 -7.35
C ALA A 36 -20.57 6.04 -6.51
N GLY A 37 -20.36 7.20 -7.14
CA GLY A 37 -20.22 8.48 -6.48
C GLY A 37 -19.08 9.31 -7.03
N TRP A 38 -18.51 10.19 -6.19
CA TRP A 38 -17.40 11.06 -6.57
C TRP A 38 -16.04 10.38 -6.34
N TRP A 39 -15.24 10.36 -7.39
CA TRP A 39 -13.86 9.93 -7.43
C TRP A 39 -12.96 11.15 -7.65
N PHE A 40 -11.71 11.06 -7.23
CA PHE A 40 -10.71 12.07 -7.58
C PHE A 40 -9.31 11.43 -7.53
N GLU A 41 -8.40 11.94 -8.36
CA GLU A 41 -7.00 11.49 -8.29
C GLU A 41 -6.42 11.80 -6.91
N ALA A 42 -5.58 10.91 -6.39
CA ALA A 42 -4.94 11.11 -5.10
C ALA A 42 -3.81 12.16 -5.18
N GLY A 43 -3.16 12.29 -6.34
CA GLY A 43 -2.02 13.18 -6.46
C GLY A 43 -1.23 12.99 -7.75
N MET A 44 -0.29 13.91 -7.98
CA MET A 44 0.59 13.85 -9.14
C MET A 44 1.51 12.63 -9.05
N GLN A 45 1.51 11.80 -10.08
CA GLN A 45 2.34 10.60 -10.19
C GLN A 45 3.83 10.95 -10.29
N ARG A 46 4.72 10.09 -9.80
CA ARG A 46 6.18 10.26 -9.98
C ARG A 46 6.65 9.95 -11.39
N THR A 47 6.00 8.98 -12.03
CA THR A 47 6.34 8.40 -13.32
C THR A 47 5.05 8.21 -14.11
N ALA A 48 5.16 8.02 -15.42
CA ALA A 48 4.01 7.61 -16.22
C ALA A 48 3.73 6.13 -15.99
N VAL A 49 2.56 5.82 -15.43
CA VAL A 49 2.08 4.46 -15.17
C VAL A 49 0.80 4.17 -15.96
N PRO A 50 0.43 2.89 -16.18
CA PRO A 50 -0.78 2.52 -16.95
C PRO A 50 -2.08 2.63 -16.13
N TYR A 51 -2.09 3.37 -15.03
CA TYR A 51 -3.23 3.54 -14.12
C TYR A 51 -3.17 4.90 -13.41
N SER A 52 -4.29 5.34 -12.82
CA SER A 52 -4.32 6.49 -11.91
C SER A 52 -4.50 6.03 -10.47
N PHE A 53 -3.83 6.70 -9.53
CA PHE A 53 -4.14 6.54 -8.10
C PHE A 53 -5.37 7.37 -7.79
N MET A 54 -6.42 6.73 -7.27
CA MET A 54 -7.71 7.35 -7.03
C MET A 54 -8.12 7.22 -5.57
N ILE A 55 -8.89 8.19 -5.11
CA ILE A 55 -9.69 8.09 -3.90
C ILE A 55 -11.13 7.80 -4.30
N SER A 56 -11.68 6.73 -3.75
CA SER A 56 -13.05 6.32 -4.01
C SER A 56 -14.08 7.19 -3.28
N PRO A 57 -15.38 7.05 -3.60
CA PRO A 57 -16.47 7.71 -2.87
C PRO A 57 -16.50 7.37 -1.38
N SER A 58 -16.08 6.14 -1.01
CA SER A 58 -16.02 5.66 0.37
C SER A 58 -14.71 6.04 1.08
N GLY A 59 -13.72 6.58 0.35
CA GLY A 59 -12.43 7.01 0.89
C GLY A 59 -11.31 5.97 0.79
N GLU A 60 -11.53 4.86 0.07
CA GLU A 60 -10.45 3.90 -0.19
C GLU A 60 -9.38 4.54 -1.08
N PHE A 61 -8.12 4.23 -0.78
CA PHE A 61 -6.99 4.55 -1.65
C PHE A 61 -6.76 3.36 -2.58
N GLY A 62 -6.79 3.61 -3.89
CA GLY A 62 -6.63 2.53 -4.85
C GLY A 62 -6.07 2.97 -6.18
N ILE A 63 -6.03 2.03 -7.13
CA ILE A 63 -5.67 2.32 -8.52
C ILE A 63 -6.83 2.01 -9.46
N GLN A 64 -6.96 2.86 -10.47
CA GLN A 64 -7.92 2.71 -11.54
C GLN A 64 -7.19 2.57 -12.88
N ALA A 65 -7.39 1.43 -13.53
CA ALA A 65 -6.93 1.14 -14.89
C ALA A 65 -8.14 0.64 -15.71
N GLY A 66 -8.10 -0.61 -16.20
CA GLY A 66 -9.27 -1.29 -16.73
C GLY A 66 -10.31 -1.62 -15.66
N ARG A 67 -9.86 -1.88 -14.42
CA ARG A 67 -10.73 -2.14 -13.26
C ARG A 67 -10.26 -1.38 -12.02
N TRP A 68 -11.20 -1.09 -11.14
CA TRP A 68 -10.92 -0.55 -9.81
C TRP A 68 -10.27 -1.62 -8.93
N ALA A 69 -9.12 -1.28 -8.33
CA ALA A 69 -8.48 -2.09 -7.31
C ALA A 69 -8.26 -1.23 -6.05
N PRO A 70 -9.07 -1.40 -4.99
CA PRO A 70 -8.84 -0.72 -3.72
C PRO A 70 -7.61 -1.36 -3.05
N LEU A 71 -6.55 -0.57 -2.85
CA LEU A 71 -5.31 -1.05 -2.26
C LEU A 71 -5.42 -1.07 -0.74
N HIS A 72 -5.92 0.03 -0.17
CA HIS A 72 -6.10 0.24 1.26
C HIS A 72 -7.47 0.87 1.51
N ALA A 73 -8.10 0.52 2.63
CA ALA A 73 -9.43 1.02 2.97
C ALA A 73 -9.46 2.54 3.26
N THR A 74 -8.29 3.16 3.48
CA THR A 74 -8.16 4.60 3.72
C THR A 74 -6.86 5.14 3.14
N VAL A 75 -6.78 6.48 3.00
CA VAL A 75 -5.54 7.19 2.63
C VAL A 75 -4.48 7.01 3.71
N GLU A 76 -4.89 7.05 4.98
CA GLU A 76 -4.06 6.75 6.14
C GLU A 76 -3.41 5.38 6.00
N GLY A 77 -4.19 4.35 5.68
CA GLY A 77 -3.67 2.99 5.50
C GLY A 77 -2.58 2.89 4.43
N TRP A 78 -2.75 3.60 3.31
CA TRP A 78 -1.70 3.72 2.29
C TRP A 78 -0.46 4.45 2.82
N VAL A 79 -0.62 5.56 3.53
CA VAL A 79 0.52 6.30 4.11
C VAL A 79 1.26 5.45 5.15
N GLU A 80 0.55 4.73 6.00
CA GLU A 80 1.10 3.79 6.98
C GLU A 80 1.84 2.63 6.29
N SER A 81 1.34 2.14 5.15
CA SER A 81 2.02 1.08 4.40
C SER A 81 3.35 1.56 3.81
N LEU A 82 3.43 2.82 3.36
CA LEU A 82 4.68 3.43 2.90
C LEU A 82 5.66 3.68 4.04
N ALA A 83 5.18 4.18 5.17
CA ALA A 83 5.99 4.38 6.36
C ALA A 83 6.56 3.05 6.88
N LEU A 84 5.72 2.01 6.93
CA LEU A 84 6.13 0.66 7.31
C LEU A 84 7.17 0.10 6.33
N ALA A 85 6.92 0.17 5.02
CA ALA A 85 7.86 -0.30 4.00
C ALA A 85 9.23 0.38 4.12
N HIS A 86 9.24 1.69 4.32
CA HIS A 86 10.47 2.45 4.53
C HIS A 86 11.19 2.00 5.81
N HIS A 87 10.48 1.92 6.95
CA HIS A 87 11.02 1.46 8.23
C HIS A 87 11.68 0.07 8.11
N VAL A 88 10.92 -0.92 7.64
CA VAL A 88 11.39 -2.31 7.60
C VAL A 88 12.52 -2.51 6.60
N SER A 89 12.58 -1.70 5.53
CA SER A 89 13.69 -1.75 4.57
C SER A 89 15.03 -1.35 5.17
N MET A 90 15.03 -0.53 6.22
CA MET A 90 16.23 -0.12 6.94
C MET A 90 16.63 -1.10 8.04
N CYS A 91 15.67 -1.86 8.58
CA CYS A 91 15.89 -2.77 9.71
C CYS A 91 16.13 -4.23 9.29
N ALA A 92 15.58 -4.67 8.16
CA ALA A 92 15.66 -6.05 7.74
C ALA A 92 17.10 -6.45 7.38
N LYS A 93 17.50 -7.67 7.77
CA LYS A 93 18.78 -8.24 7.34
C LYS A 93 18.73 -8.71 5.90
N GLN A 94 17.54 -9.09 5.42
CA GLN A 94 17.32 -9.56 4.06
C GLN A 94 15.94 -9.12 3.58
N VAL A 95 15.86 -8.73 2.31
CA VAL A 95 14.61 -8.48 1.60
C VAL A 95 14.53 -9.42 0.40
N THR A 96 13.54 -10.31 0.39
CA THR A 96 13.29 -11.25 -0.70
C THR A 96 12.10 -10.77 -1.52
N ARG A 97 12.24 -10.72 -2.84
CA ARG A 97 11.14 -10.38 -3.77
C ARG A 97 10.68 -11.63 -4.51
N LEU A 98 9.39 -11.91 -4.44
CA LEU A 98 8.72 -12.95 -5.21
C LEU A 98 7.73 -12.34 -6.20
N VAL A 99 7.51 -13.00 -7.33
CA VAL A 99 6.64 -12.49 -8.40
C VAL A 99 5.78 -13.61 -8.99
N GLY A 100 4.58 -13.26 -9.46
CA GLY A 100 3.71 -14.18 -10.17
C GLY A 100 3.30 -15.39 -9.32
N ASP A 101 3.54 -16.58 -9.84
CA ASP A 101 3.07 -17.82 -9.22
C ASP A 101 3.86 -18.18 -7.94
N ASP A 102 5.09 -17.67 -7.79
CA ASP A 102 5.91 -17.86 -6.59
C ASP A 102 5.28 -17.21 -5.35
N VAL A 103 4.43 -16.20 -5.53
CA VAL A 103 3.67 -15.56 -4.44
C VAL A 103 2.71 -16.55 -3.79
N ASN A 104 2.18 -17.54 -4.52
CA ASN A 104 1.27 -18.54 -3.95
C ASN A 104 1.97 -19.52 -2.99
N GLY A 105 3.31 -19.58 -3.01
CA GLY A 105 4.09 -20.47 -2.15
C GLY A 105 4.41 -19.87 -0.77
N ILE A 106 3.93 -18.65 -0.49
CA ILE A 106 4.14 -18.00 0.81
C ILE A 106 3.21 -18.63 1.83
N GLU A 107 3.79 -19.25 2.85
CA GLU A 107 3.06 -19.73 4.02
C GLU A 107 2.93 -18.58 5.03
N LEU A 108 1.68 -18.28 5.40
CA LEU A 108 1.34 -17.20 6.34
C LEU A 108 0.78 -17.75 7.65
N ASP A 109 0.76 -19.07 7.84
CA ASP A 109 0.43 -19.69 9.11
C ASP A 109 1.31 -19.12 10.23
N GLY A 110 0.66 -18.59 11.28
CA GLY A 110 1.33 -17.94 12.41
C GLY A 110 1.72 -16.47 12.17
N TYR A 111 1.40 -15.90 11.01
CA TYR A 111 1.48 -14.45 10.79
C TYR A 111 0.17 -13.77 11.16
N GLU A 112 0.28 -12.59 11.75
CA GLU A 112 -0.86 -11.74 12.08
C GLU A 112 -1.00 -10.60 11.06
N PRO A 113 -2.22 -10.25 10.61
CA PRO A 113 -2.43 -9.08 9.77
C PRO A 113 -1.96 -7.79 10.46
N VAL A 114 -1.22 -6.95 9.74
CA VAL A 114 -0.89 -5.59 10.19
C VAL A 114 -2.12 -4.72 9.91
N ARG A 115 -2.87 -4.38 10.95
CA ARG A 115 -4.17 -3.69 10.80
C ARG A 115 -4.03 -2.21 10.54
N GLU A 116 -2.92 -1.63 10.96
CA GLU A 116 -2.59 -0.20 10.85
C GLU A 116 -2.55 0.24 9.38
N VAL A 117 -2.10 -0.63 8.47
CA VAL A 117 -2.08 -0.32 7.04
C VAL A 117 -3.46 -0.47 6.37
N MET A 118 -4.47 -1.02 7.06
CA MET A 118 -5.83 -1.19 6.54
C MET A 118 -5.88 -1.80 5.12
N GLY A 119 -5.07 -2.83 4.90
CA GLY A 119 -4.87 -3.44 3.58
C GLY A 119 -6.12 -4.10 3.00
N LEU A 120 -6.32 -3.94 1.69
CA LEU A 120 -7.37 -4.60 0.89
C LEU A 120 -6.71 -5.48 -0.18
N ALA A 121 -6.46 -4.95 -1.38
CA ALA A 121 -5.67 -5.67 -2.39
C ALA A 121 -4.19 -5.78 -1.96
N ASP A 122 -3.70 -4.80 -1.21
CA ASP A 122 -2.34 -4.80 -0.69
C ASP A 122 -2.34 -5.05 0.80
N THR A 123 -1.77 -6.19 1.22
CA THR A 123 -1.84 -6.64 2.61
C THR A 123 -0.46 -6.80 3.22
N TRP A 124 -0.39 -6.68 4.53
CA TRP A 124 0.82 -6.82 5.32
C TRP A 124 0.61 -7.82 6.44
N TRP A 125 1.61 -8.67 6.65
CA TRP A 125 1.56 -9.79 7.57
C TRP A 125 2.81 -9.82 8.43
N ARG A 126 2.64 -9.97 9.74
CA ARG A 126 3.70 -9.89 10.74
C ARG A 126 3.93 -11.26 11.38
N GLY A 127 5.11 -11.80 11.17
CA GLY A 127 5.58 -13.03 11.81
C GLY A 127 6.47 -12.75 13.01
N SER A 128 7.20 -13.78 13.47
CA SER A 128 8.08 -13.69 14.64
C SER A 128 9.33 -12.82 14.44
N ASP A 129 9.88 -12.80 13.24
CA ASP A 129 11.11 -12.08 12.86
C ASP A 129 11.04 -11.52 11.44
N SER A 130 9.83 -11.46 10.86
CA SER A 130 9.63 -11.04 9.48
C SER A 130 8.32 -10.31 9.24
N LEU A 131 8.31 -9.48 8.21
CA LEU A 131 7.12 -8.84 7.65
C LEU A 131 6.99 -9.21 6.18
N VAL A 132 5.77 -9.55 5.76
CA VAL A 132 5.45 -9.89 4.37
C VAL A 132 4.47 -8.86 3.83
N ALA A 133 4.84 -8.16 2.77
CA ALA A 133 3.97 -7.28 2.02
C ALA A 133 3.53 -7.99 0.74
N LEU A 134 2.23 -8.14 0.54
CA LEU A 134 1.63 -8.68 -0.67
C LEU A 134 1.03 -7.54 -1.47
N TYR A 135 1.45 -7.39 -2.72
CA TYR A 135 0.96 -6.38 -3.66
C TYR A 135 0.19 -7.07 -4.76
N THR A 136 -1.13 -6.88 -4.78
CA THR A 136 -2.01 -7.51 -5.78
C THR A 136 -2.81 -6.49 -6.58
N GLY A 137 -2.75 -5.21 -6.22
CA GLY A 137 -3.45 -4.13 -6.87
C GLY A 137 -3.30 -4.08 -8.39
N GLU A 138 -2.07 -4.03 -8.91
CA GLU A 138 -1.82 -3.98 -10.35
C GLU A 138 -2.38 -5.23 -11.06
N ALA A 139 -2.17 -6.41 -10.46
CA ALA A 139 -2.65 -7.67 -11.01
C ALA A 139 -4.18 -7.68 -11.14
N MET A 140 -4.89 -7.10 -10.17
CA MET A 140 -6.34 -6.95 -10.21
C MET A 140 -6.78 -5.89 -11.22
N SER A 141 -6.19 -4.69 -11.18
CA SER A 141 -6.60 -3.54 -11.99
C SER A 141 -6.34 -3.73 -13.48
N LEU A 142 -5.25 -4.44 -13.82
CA LEU A 142 -4.83 -4.72 -15.20
C LEU A 142 -5.27 -6.11 -15.70
N GLU A 143 -6.01 -6.88 -14.90
CA GLU A 143 -6.40 -8.27 -15.21
C GLU A 143 -5.18 -9.15 -15.58
N PHE A 144 -4.08 -8.96 -14.87
CA PHE A 144 -2.82 -9.66 -15.08
C PHE A 144 -2.38 -10.41 -13.82
N PRO A 145 -2.91 -11.62 -13.55
CA PRO A 145 -2.64 -12.36 -12.31
C PRO A 145 -1.16 -12.64 -12.02
N LYS A 146 -0.32 -12.68 -13.05
CA LYS A 146 1.14 -12.85 -12.91
C LYS A 146 1.87 -11.59 -12.45
N GLY A 147 1.19 -10.45 -12.38
CA GLY A 147 1.71 -9.18 -11.87
C GLY A 147 1.72 -9.08 -10.35
N ARG A 148 1.28 -10.11 -9.61
CA ARG A 148 1.35 -10.12 -8.14
C ARG A 148 2.80 -10.13 -7.69
N ILE A 149 3.09 -9.38 -6.64
CA ILE A 149 4.43 -9.26 -6.06
C ILE A 149 4.33 -9.48 -4.55
N ALA A 150 5.33 -10.13 -3.98
CA ALA A 150 5.53 -10.14 -2.54
C ALA A 150 6.92 -9.66 -2.16
N LEU A 151 7.02 -8.90 -1.08
CA LEU A 151 8.28 -8.55 -0.43
C LEU A 151 8.30 -9.16 0.97
N ILE A 152 9.33 -9.95 1.25
CA ILE A 152 9.55 -10.60 2.54
C ILE A 152 10.77 -9.95 3.18
N TYR A 153 10.55 -9.25 4.29
CA TYR A 153 11.56 -8.60 5.11
C TYR A 153 11.89 -9.52 6.27
N SER A 154 13.11 -10.06 6.33
CA SER A 154 13.49 -11.10 7.30
C SER A 154 14.63 -10.66 8.22
N GLY A 155 14.71 -11.31 9.39
CA GLY A 155 15.74 -11.06 10.39
C GLY A 155 15.52 -9.76 11.16
N LEU A 156 14.26 -9.34 11.31
CA LEU A 156 13.84 -8.20 12.11
C LEU A 156 13.86 -8.55 13.59
N ASP A 157 14.33 -7.63 14.42
CA ASP A 157 14.15 -7.66 15.86
C ASP A 157 12.81 -7.01 16.25
N GLU A 158 12.53 -6.91 17.56
CA GLU A 158 11.28 -6.32 18.07
C GLU A 158 11.08 -4.87 17.58
N TRP A 159 12.14 -4.07 17.51
CA TRP A 159 12.10 -2.71 16.98
C TRP A 159 11.78 -2.71 15.47
N GLY A 160 12.46 -3.55 14.71
CA GLY A 160 12.22 -3.72 13.27
C GLY A 160 10.79 -4.16 12.97
N LEU A 161 10.20 -4.98 13.83
CA LEU A 161 8.80 -5.37 13.72
C LEU A 161 7.89 -4.20 14.12
N ARG A 162 7.97 -3.72 15.35
CA ARG A 162 6.92 -2.86 15.95
C ARG A 162 7.16 -1.35 15.82
N GLY A 163 8.30 -0.94 15.26
CA GLY A 163 8.65 0.49 15.15
C GLY A 163 8.82 1.18 16.51
N GLY A 164 9.10 0.42 17.57
CA GLY A 164 9.30 0.98 18.91
C GLY A 164 8.04 1.20 19.75
N VAL A 165 6.87 0.72 19.31
CA VAL A 165 5.64 0.77 20.11
C VAL A 165 5.57 -0.46 21.01
N GLU A 166 5.72 -0.27 22.32
CA GLU A 166 5.51 -1.34 23.30
C GLU A 166 4.03 -1.77 23.33
N VAL A 167 3.78 -3.07 23.55
CA VAL A 167 2.42 -3.58 23.74
C VAL A 167 1.95 -3.20 25.14
N GLY A 168 1.44 -1.98 25.30
CA GLY A 168 0.92 -1.54 26.58
C GLY A 168 0.76 -0.03 26.69
N ASP A 169 -0.24 0.52 26.00
CA ASP A 169 -0.97 1.72 26.44
C ASP A 169 -2.24 1.84 25.57
N GLY A 170 -3.28 1.12 26.01
CA GLY A 170 -4.65 1.18 25.49
C GLY A 170 -5.63 1.02 26.64
#